data_AF-A0A197JL71-F1
#
_entry.id   AF-A0A197JL71-F1
#
_cell.length_a   1.000
_cell.length_b   1.000
_cell.length_c   1.000
_cell.angle_alpha   90.00
_cell.angle_beta   90.00
_cell.angle_gamma   90.00
#
_symmetry.space_group_name_H-M   'P 1'
#
loop_
_entity.id
_entity.type
_entity.pdbx_description
1 polymer ?
#
loop_
_entity_poly.entity_id
_entity_poly.type
_entity_poly.pdbx_seq_one_letter_code
_entity_poly.pdbx_strand_id
1 'polypeptide(L)' 'YTQLHNLKSHERTGHTPIIKLKPFHCIIEGCSKAFSQRKSLATHIKTAHVDFKFKPFKCTQDGCTKAYTQLHNLRTHEKT' A
#
# COMPACT_ATOMS: atom_id res chain seq x y z
N TYR A 1 14.47 -24.02 -8.02
CA TYR A 1 13.56 -23.00 -8.58
C TYR A 1 13.15 -22.05 -7.46
N THR A 2 12.98 -20.75 -7.72
CA THR A 2 12.69 -19.65 -6.77
C THR A 2 13.96 -19.09 -6.08
N GLN A 3 14.37 -17.82 -6.15
CA GLN A 3 13.74 -16.58 -6.64
C GLN A 3 14.85 -15.62 -7.15
N LEU A 4 15.12 -15.59 -8.46
CA LEU A 4 16.04 -14.61 -9.08
C LEU A 4 15.43 -13.20 -9.23
N HIS A 5 14.23 -12.95 -8.68
CA HIS A 5 13.53 -11.68 -8.85
C HIS A 5 13.75 -10.65 -7.74
N ASN A 6 14.37 -11.02 -6.61
CA ASN A 6 14.50 -10.11 -5.46
C ASN A 6 15.85 -9.37 -5.36
N LEU A 7 16.87 -9.79 -6.11
CA LEU A 7 18.23 -9.23 -5.98
C LEU A 7 18.37 -7.83 -6.58
N LYS A 8 17.69 -7.52 -7.71
CA LYS A 8 17.71 -6.17 -8.30
C LYS A 8 17.11 -5.08 -7.41
N SER A 9 16.28 -5.46 -6.43
CA SER A 9 15.72 -4.51 -5.46
C SER A 9 16.60 -4.37 -4.20
N HIS A 10 17.37 -5.40 -3.84
CA HIS A 10 18.26 -5.35 -2.68
C HIS A 10 19.52 -4.49 -2.97
N GLU A 11 20.11 -4.66 -4.15
CA GLU A 11 21.32 -3.92 -4.58
C GLU A 11 21.11 -2.39 -4.65
N ARG A 12 19.85 -1.94 -4.79
CA ARG A 12 19.49 -0.51 -4.74
C ARG A 12 19.19 0.02 -3.34
N THR A 13 19.46 -0.71 -2.25
CA THR A 13 19.01 -0.27 -0.91
C THR A 13 20.04 -0.36 0.20
N GLY A 14 21.27 -0.84 -0.07
CA GLY A 14 22.23 -1.16 1.00
C GLY A 14 23.40 -0.21 1.22
N HIS A 15 23.84 0.55 0.20
CA HIS A 15 25.19 1.16 0.25
C HIS A 15 25.28 2.65 -0.14
N THR A 16 24.17 3.33 -0.35
CA THR A 16 24.19 4.78 -0.63
C THR A 16 23.02 5.48 0.06
N PRO A 17 23.19 6.73 0.54
CA PRO A 17 22.11 7.53 1.08
C PRO A 17 21.21 7.94 -0.08
N ILE A 18 20.38 7.01 -0.55
CA ILE A 18 19.36 7.28 -1.54
C ILE A 18 18.37 8.16 -0.83
N ILE A 19 18.47 9.46 -1.11
CA ILE A 19 17.43 10.47 -0.90
C ILE A 19 16.11 9.72 -1.09
N LYS A 20 15.27 9.65 -0.06
CA LYS A 20 13.96 8.99 -0.12
C LYS A 20 13.10 9.73 -1.16
N LEU A 21 13.38 9.51 -2.43
CA LEU A 21 12.70 10.08 -3.55
C LEU A 21 11.33 9.41 -3.56
N LYS A 22 10.34 10.23 -3.27
CA LYS A 22 8.93 9.88 -3.41
C LYS A 22 8.43 10.60 -4.65
N PRO A 23 8.82 10.16 -5.87
CA PRO A 23 8.48 10.89 -7.08
C PRO A 23 6.96 10.99 -7.30
N PHE A 24 6.18 10.09 -6.70
CA PHE A 24 4.74 10.03 -6.86
C PHE A 24 4.03 10.87 -5.78
N HIS A 25 3.76 12.14 -6.09
CA HIS A 25 3.03 13.06 -5.22
C HIS A 25 1.52 12.95 -5.46
N CYS A 26 0.73 13.18 -4.40
CA CYS A 26 -0.70 13.35 -4.55
C CYS A 26 -0.99 14.62 -5.35
N ILE A 27 -1.92 14.51 -6.29
CA ILE A 27 -2.34 15.61 -7.18
C ILE A 27 -3.57 16.36 -6.65
N ILE A 28 -4.07 15.98 -5.47
CA ILE A 28 -5.26 16.56 -4.86
C ILE A 28 -4.85 17.78 -4.05
N GLU A 29 -5.47 18.92 -4.35
CA GLU A 29 -5.28 20.17 -3.62
C GLU A 29 -5.53 19.98 -2.11
N GLY A 30 -4.57 20.40 -1.29
CA GLY A 30 -4.58 20.20 0.17
C GLY A 30 -3.99 18.87 0.66
N CYS A 31 -3.50 17.98 -0.24
CA CYS A 31 -2.82 16.75 0.16
C CYS A 31 -1.32 16.73 -0.16
N SER A 32 -0.48 16.89 0.86
CA SER A 32 0.98 16.86 0.71
C SER A 32 1.61 15.45 0.81
N LYS A 33 0.84 14.39 0.54
CA LYS A 33 1.37 13.00 0.62
C LYS A 33 2.13 12.61 -0.64
N ALA A 34 3.27 11.96 -0.45
CA ALA A 34 4.10 11.43 -1.53
C ALA A 34 4.54 9.99 -1.25
N PHE A 35 4.69 9.21 -2.32
CA PHE A 35 4.98 7.78 -2.29
C PHE A 35 6.15 7.42 -3.19
N SER A 36 6.87 6.36 -2.83
CA SER A 36 7.97 5.79 -3.63
C SER A 36 7.47 4.93 -4.80
N GLN A 37 6.21 4.51 -4.79
CA GLN A 37 5.61 3.65 -5.80
C GLN A 37 4.29 4.21 -6.31
N ARG A 38 4.06 4.08 -7.63
CA ARG A 38 2.80 4.49 -8.28
C ARG A 38 1.58 3.76 -7.71
N LYS A 39 1.70 2.46 -7.40
CA LYS A 39 0.61 1.65 -6.83
C LYS A 39 0.14 2.20 -5.47
N SER A 40 1.07 2.65 -4.65
CA SER A 40 0.77 3.25 -3.34
C SER A 40 0.04 4.58 -3.51
N LEU A 41 0.48 5.44 -4.44
CA LEU A 41 -0.21 6.69 -4.75
C LEU A 41 -1.64 6.44 -5.26
N ALA A 42 -1.81 5.53 -6.21
CA ALA A 42 -3.13 5.20 -6.76
C ALA A 42 -4.10 4.69 -5.69
N THR A 43 -3.61 3.83 -4.78
CA THR A 43 -4.40 3.34 -3.66
C THR A 43 -4.76 4.48 -2.70
N HIS A 44 -3.80 5.35 -2.37
CA HIS A 44 -4.04 6.51 -1.53
C HIS A 44 -5.15 7.41 -2.09
N ILE A 45 -5.07 7.80 -3.37
CA ILE A 45 -6.09 8.64 -4.00
C ILE A 45 -7.47 7.96 -3.90
N LYS A 46 -7.55 6.67 -4.24
CA LYS A 46 -8.79 5.91 -4.22
C LYS A 46 -9.42 5.73 -2.83
N THR A 47 -8.61 5.76 -1.76
CA THR A 47 -9.11 5.53 -0.39
C THR A 47 -9.27 6.80 0.43
N ALA A 48 -8.50 7.86 0.13
CA ALA A 48 -8.43 9.07 0.95
C ALA A 48 -9.08 10.29 0.29
N HIS A 49 -9.25 10.28 -1.04
CA HIS A 49 -9.77 11.43 -1.78
C HIS A 49 -11.03 11.09 -2.55
N VAL A 50 -11.02 9.94 -3.23
CA VAL A 50 -12.24 9.37 -3.78
C VAL A 50 -12.88 8.63 -2.61
N ASP A 51 -14.01 9.11 -2.08
CA ASP A 51 -14.67 8.63 -0.85
C ASP A 51 -15.23 7.20 -1.03
N PHE A 52 -14.34 6.23 -1.22
CA PHE A 52 -14.68 4.82 -1.31
C PHE A 52 -14.62 4.24 0.10
N LYS A 53 -15.60 4.65 0.93
CA LYS A 53 -15.89 3.99 2.22
C LYS A 53 -16.29 2.53 2.06
N PHE A 54 -16.45 2.07 0.82
CA PHE A 54 -16.60 0.66 0.51
C PHE A 54 -15.30 -0.07 0.88
N LYS A 55 -15.41 -0.85 1.95
CA LYS A 55 -14.42 -1.81 2.40
C LYS A 55 -14.85 -3.18 1.85
N PRO A 56 -14.51 -3.52 0.60
CA PRO A 56 -14.97 -4.76 -0.03
C PRO A 56 -14.49 -6.00 0.71
N PHE A 57 -13.37 -5.88 1.42
CA PHE A 57 -12.73 -7.00 2.10
C PHE A 57 -13.21 -7.06 3.55
N LYS A 58 -14.35 -7.71 3.77
CA LYS A 58 -14.89 -7.99 5.12
C LYS A 58 -14.31 -9.30 5.64
N CYS A 59 -14.01 -9.34 6.94
CA CYS A 59 -13.72 -10.59 7.61
C CYS A 59 -15.00 -11.43 7.67
N THR A 60 -14.90 -12.71 7.37
CA THR A 60 -16.02 -13.66 7.42
C THR A 60 -16.02 -14.48 8.71
N GLN A 61 -15.14 -14.17 9.66
CA GLN A 61 -15.07 -14.88 10.95
C GLN A 61 -16.23 -14.48 11.86
N ASP A 62 -16.77 -15.48 12.55
CA ASP A 62 -17.90 -15.30 13.46
C ASP A 62 -17.53 -14.34 14.60
N GLY A 63 -18.37 -13.31 14.82
CA GLY A 63 -18.11 -12.24 15.79
C GLY A 63 -17.13 -11.14 15.32
N CYS A 64 -16.50 -11.25 14.14
CA CYS A 64 -15.61 -10.21 13.63
C CYS A 64 -16.32 -9.26 12.65
N THR A 65 -16.49 -7.99 13.04
CA THR A 65 -17.09 -6.95 12.19
C THR A 65 -16.06 -6.12 11.41
N LYS A 66 -14.79 -6.57 11.38
CA LYS A 66 -13.72 -5.81 10.74
C LYS A 66 -13.82 -5.89 9.22
N ALA A 67 -13.68 -4.74 8.58
CA ALA A 67 -13.59 -4.61 7.14
C ALA A 67 -12.38 -3.75 6.75
N TYR A 68 -11.83 -4.04 5.57
CA TYR A 68 -10.61 -3.44 5.07
C TYR A 68 -10.82 -2.92 3.65
N THR A 69 -10.12 -1.83 3.31
CA THR A 69 -10.06 -1.28 1.95
C THR A 69 -9.09 -2.04 1.05
N GLN A 70 -8.20 -2.85 1.63
CA GLN A 70 -7.16 -3.57 0.89
C GLN A 70 -7.09 -5.03 1.34
N LEU A 71 -6.99 -5.93 0.37
CA LEU A 71 -6.97 -7.38 0.59
C LEU A 71 -5.79 -7.83 1.46
N HIS A 72 -4.62 -7.18 1.32
CA HIS A 72 -3.44 -7.56 2.11
C HIS A 72 -3.66 -7.36 3.61
N ASN A 73 -4.40 -6.32 4.01
CA ASN A 73 -4.74 -6.08 5.41
C ASN A 73 -5.72 -7.13 5.94
N LEU A 74 -6.71 -7.53 5.14
CA LEU A 74 -7.61 -8.63 5.49
C LEU A 74 -6.81 -9.93 5.68
N ARG A 75 -5.95 -10.29 4.73
CA ARG A 75 -5.14 -11.51 4.82
C ARG A 75 -4.21 -11.54 6.02
N THR A 76 -3.61 -10.41 6.39
CA THR A 76 -2.80 -10.34 7.61
C THR A 76 -3.67 -10.51 8.84
N HIS A 77 -4.85 -9.87 8.88
CA HIS A 77 -5.80 -10.02 9.97
C HIS A 77 -6.29 -11.47 10.14
N GLU A 78 -6.60 -12.18 9.05
CA GLU A 78 -7.07 -13.58 9.09
C GLU A 78 -5.97 -14.58 9.50
N LYS A 79 -4.71 -14.19 9.36
CA LYS A 79 -3.55 -15.01 9.77
C LYS A 79 -3.14 -14.79 11.23
N THR A 80 -3.77 -13.83 11.92
CA THR A 80 -3.51 -13.54 13.34
C THR A 80 -4.56 -14.23 14.19
#